data_AF-A0A2H9M2S5-F1
#
_entry.id   AF-A0A2H9M2S5-F1
#
_cell.length_a   1.000
_cell.length_b   1.000
_cell.length_c   1.000
_cell.angle_alpha   90.00
_cell.angle_beta   90.00
_cell.angle_gamma   90.00
#
_symmetry.space_group_name_H-M   'P 1'
#
loop_
_entity.id
_entity.type
_entity.pdbx_description
1 polymer ?
#
loop_
_entity_poly.entity_id
_entity_poly.type
_entity_poly.pdbx_seq_one_letter_code
_entity_poly.pdbx_strand_id
1 'polypeptide(L)'
;MTIKCPVCSNNEDFFTFYKVKDLPVFQNVTYSSYEEAVNCRKGDLALTFCPKCSMVFNSLFNPVLMSYSENYDNEQSISDYFSDYIDSLIDIYEKDWGLKNKTILEIGCGKGAFLKRICEKTGSKGFGFDSTYDGSIKSNNVIFKPEYFEKQSTPFKADFIILRHVLEHINQPFNFLKEILENIDNSHKPKIIIEVPDFEWIIKNKAFWDIYYEHCNYFTKHTMQNLAELLGLKIVALFNTFNGQYMVLIATISYSEISDVKENPSISNDLLNKFSKNILSKKQEIVVSINQSSQEEYFVIWGGASKGIIFLITLDDKVRKKIKFVVDINKNKQGKYTAITGKQIKPPDAIKKENSVKNIIIMNPNYEGEILEILKSINREFIIHKI
;
A
#
# COMPACT_ATOMS: atom_id res chain seq x y z
N MET A 1 -16.66 -12.36 20.15
CA MET A 1 -15.98 -11.12 20.60
C MET A 1 -16.72 -9.94 20.00
N THR A 2 -16.91 -8.87 20.77
CA THR A 2 -17.48 -7.61 20.26
C THR A 2 -16.40 -6.86 19.47
N ILE A 3 -16.67 -6.51 18.22
CA ILE A 3 -15.76 -5.74 17.37
C ILE A 3 -15.55 -4.35 17.99
N LYS A 4 -14.31 -3.86 18.02
CA LYS A 4 -13.96 -2.51 18.47
C LYS A 4 -13.22 -1.77 17.37
N CYS A 5 -13.46 -0.47 17.27
CA CYS A 5 -12.75 0.41 16.36
C CYS A 5 -11.27 0.49 16.77
N PRO A 6 -10.32 0.27 15.87
CA PRO A 6 -8.89 0.21 16.19
C PRO A 6 -8.26 1.59 16.52
N VAL A 7 -9.02 2.67 16.32
CA VAL A 7 -8.59 4.05 16.61
C VAL A 7 -9.26 4.57 17.89
N CYS A 8 -10.60 4.59 17.94
CA CYS A 8 -11.32 5.25 19.04
C CYS A 8 -11.99 4.29 20.03
N SER A 9 -11.77 2.97 19.90
CA SER A 9 -12.34 1.91 20.75
C SER A 9 -13.87 1.82 20.80
N ASN A 10 -14.60 2.60 19.99
CA ASN A 10 -16.04 2.48 19.82
C ASN A 10 -16.44 1.05 19.42
N ASN A 11 -17.62 0.59 19.82
CA ASN A 11 -18.10 -0.77 19.56
C ASN A 11 -19.58 -0.82 19.08
N GLU A 12 -20.14 0.34 18.75
CA GLU A 12 -21.56 0.54 18.41
C GLU A 12 -21.71 1.21 17.02
N ASP A 13 -22.90 1.09 16.43
CA ASP A 13 -23.31 1.79 15.21
C ASP A 13 -22.40 1.63 13.98
N PHE A 14 -21.71 0.50 13.88
CA PHE A 14 -20.84 0.21 12.75
C PHE A 14 -21.62 -0.08 11.47
N PHE A 15 -21.09 0.42 10.35
CA PHE A 15 -21.65 0.17 9.04
C PHE A 15 -20.70 -0.66 8.17
N THR A 16 -21.06 -1.91 7.91
CA THR A 16 -20.27 -2.81 7.04
C THR A 16 -20.82 -2.74 5.61
N PHE A 17 -19.98 -2.32 4.66
CA PHE A 17 -20.44 -2.00 3.30
C PHE A 17 -19.82 -2.89 2.21
N TYR A 18 -18.71 -3.58 2.51
CA TYR A 18 -18.03 -4.43 1.53
C TYR A 18 -17.48 -5.70 2.21
N LYS A 19 -17.67 -6.85 1.56
CA LYS A 19 -17.21 -8.16 2.06
C LYS A 19 -16.58 -8.95 0.92
N VAL A 20 -15.46 -9.58 1.20
CA VAL A 20 -14.78 -10.51 0.29
C VAL A 20 -14.30 -11.70 1.11
N LYS A 21 -14.57 -12.90 0.63
CA LYS A 21 -14.09 -14.13 1.25
C LYS A 21 -12.80 -14.59 0.60
N ASP A 22 -12.05 -15.39 1.32
CA ASP A 22 -10.94 -16.17 0.78
C ASP A 22 -9.89 -15.30 0.05
N LEU A 23 -9.59 -14.10 0.55
CA LEU A 23 -8.48 -13.29 0.02
C LEU A 23 -7.15 -13.88 0.49
N PRO A 24 -6.07 -13.77 -0.30
CA PRO A 24 -4.77 -14.21 0.16
C PRO A 24 -4.36 -13.33 1.34
N VAL A 25 -3.84 -13.95 2.41
CA VAL A 25 -3.37 -13.18 3.58
C VAL A 25 -2.25 -12.20 3.17
N PHE A 26 -1.40 -12.63 2.23
CA PHE A 26 -0.36 -11.81 1.62
C PHE A 26 -0.51 -11.78 0.10
N GLN A 27 -0.80 -10.61 -0.46
CA GLN A 27 -0.91 -10.39 -1.90
C GLN A 27 0.44 -10.20 -2.61
N ASN A 28 1.51 -9.89 -1.85
CA ASN A 28 2.87 -9.72 -2.36
C ASN A 28 3.77 -10.96 -2.17
N VAL A 29 3.19 -12.10 -1.76
CA VAL A 29 3.89 -13.39 -1.73
C VAL A 29 3.70 -14.10 -3.07
N THR A 30 4.80 -14.63 -3.58
CA THR A 30 4.84 -15.49 -4.77
C THR A 30 5.20 -16.92 -4.38
N TYR A 31 4.71 -17.89 -5.15
CA TYR A 31 4.82 -19.32 -4.80
C TYR A 31 5.66 -20.08 -5.82
N SER A 32 6.38 -21.10 -5.36
CA SER A 32 7.29 -21.87 -6.21
C SER A 32 6.56 -22.89 -7.08
N SER A 33 5.36 -23.31 -6.67
CA SER A 33 4.50 -24.23 -7.42
C SER A 33 3.06 -23.72 -7.55
N TYR A 34 2.34 -24.27 -8.52
CA TYR A 34 0.91 -23.98 -8.70
C TYR A 34 0.11 -24.47 -7.49
N GLU A 35 0.43 -25.66 -6.97
CA GLU A 35 -0.24 -26.29 -5.84
C GLU A 35 -0.13 -25.46 -4.57
N GLU A 36 1.05 -24.93 -4.26
CA GLU A 36 1.23 -23.99 -3.14
C GLU A 36 0.41 -22.70 -3.35
N ALA A 37 0.41 -22.18 -4.57
CA ALA A 37 -0.26 -20.92 -4.89
C ALA A 37 -1.77 -20.99 -4.68
N VAL A 38 -2.43 -22.05 -5.16
CA VAL A 38 -3.90 -22.19 -5.05
C VAL A 38 -4.36 -22.55 -3.64
N ASN A 39 -3.48 -23.22 -2.87
CA ASN A 39 -3.71 -23.61 -1.48
C ASN A 39 -3.10 -22.62 -0.47
N CYS A 40 -2.72 -21.42 -0.91
CA CYS A 40 -2.15 -20.41 -0.03
C CYS A 40 -3.10 -20.06 1.13
N ARG A 41 -2.52 -19.54 2.22
CA ARG A 41 -3.31 -19.09 3.37
C ARG A 41 -4.25 -17.96 2.96
N LYS A 42 -5.51 -18.08 3.38
CA LYS A 42 -6.59 -17.14 3.06
C LYS A 42 -7.21 -16.53 4.31
N GLY A 43 -7.81 -15.36 4.15
CA GLY A 43 -8.54 -14.65 5.18
C GLY A 43 -9.75 -13.90 4.60
N ASP A 44 -10.77 -13.76 5.42
CA ASP A 44 -11.97 -13.01 5.06
C ASP A 44 -11.80 -11.53 5.39
N LEU A 45 -12.37 -10.67 4.56
CA LEU A 45 -12.33 -9.22 4.73
C LEU A 45 -13.75 -8.66 4.77
N ALA A 46 -14.03 -7.84 5.78
CA ALA A 46 -15.24 -7.03 5.86
C ALA A 46 -14.88 -5.58 6.20
N LEU A 47 -15.01 -4.68 5.22
CA LEU A 47 -14.79 -3.26 5.46
C LEU A 47 -15.95 -2.68 6.24
N THR A 48 -15.61 -2.14 7.40
CA THR A 48 -16.52 -1.61 8.38
C THR A 48 -16.15 -0.16 8.70
N PHE A 49 -17.13 0.72 8.66
CA PHE A 49 -17.00 2.14 8.95
C PHE A 49 -17.43 2.43 10.39
N CYS A 50 -16.59 3.18 11.11
CA CYS A 50 -16.87 3.71 12.44
C CYS A 50 -17.43 5.13 12.34
N PRO A 51 -18.69 5.40 12.74
CA PRO A 51 -19.26 6.75 12.66
C PRO A 51 -18.63 7.74 13.64
N LYS A 52 -17.99 7.26 14.73
CA LYS A 52 -17.42 8.12 15.78
C LYS A 52 -16.12 8.83 15.37
N CYS A 53 -15.26 8.16 14.60
CA CYS A 53 -13.95 8.71 14.19
C CYS A 53 -13.71 8.62 12.68
N SER A 54 -14.72 8.18 11.95
CA SER A 54 -14.71 7.93 10.51
C SER A 54 -13.76 6.83 10.03
N MET A 55 -13.16 6.05 10.92
CA MET A 55 -12.22 4.99 10.52
C MET A 55 -12.90 3.90 9.69
N VAL A 56 -12.25 3.49 8.60
CA VAL A 56 -12.62 2.29 7.84
C VAL A 56 -11.58 1.21 8.10
N PHE A 57 -12.02 0.03 8.55
CA PHE A 57 -11.13 -1.06 8.94
C PHE A 57 -11.72 -2.43 8.56
N ASN A 58 -10.86 -3.44 8.46
CA ASN A 58 -11.28 -4.82 8.27
C ASN A 58 -11.71 -5.42 9.62
N SER A 59 -13.02 -5.55 9.85
CA SER A 59 -13.55 -6.10 11.11
C SER A 59 -13.36 -7.60 11.29
N LEU A 60 -12.91 -8.31 10.24
CA LEU A 60 -12.55 -9.72 10.26
C LEU A 60 -11.02 -9.94 10.28
N PHE A 61 -10.24 -8.87 10.42
CA PHE A 61 -8.79 -8.98 10.46
C PHE A 61 -8.34 -9.81 11.68
N ASN A 62 -7.45 -10.76 11.43
CA ASN A 62 -6.87 -11.61 12.46
C ASN A 62 -5.34 -11.52 12.36
N PRO A 63 -4.68 -10.80 13.29
CA PRO A 63 -3.23 -10.59 13.23
C PRO A 63 -2.44 -11.89 13.34
N VAL A 64 -3.01 -12.97 13.90
CA VAL A 64 -2.36 -14.29 13.98
C VAL A 64 -2.20 -14.93 12.60
N LEU A 65 -2.92 -14.44 11.58
CA LEU A 65 -2.70 -14.88 10.20
C LEU A 65 -1.43 -14.27 9.59
N MET A 66 -0.96 -13.14 10.12
CA MET A 66 0.17 -12.40 9.58
C MET A 66 1.50 -13.02 10.05
N SER A 67 2.13 -13.75 9.15
CA SER A 67 3.52 -14.18 9.30
C SER A 67 4.30 -13.80 8.04
N TYR A 68 5.05 -12.71 8.11
CA TYR A 68 5.97 -12.32 7.03
C TYR A 68 7.01 -13.43 6.84
N SER A 69 7.35 -13.70 5.58
CA SER A 69 8.29 -14.74 5.19
C SER A 69 9.30 -14.17 4.20
N GLU A 70 10.40 -14.90 3.94
CA GLU A 70 11.41 -14.51 2.95
C GLU A 70 10.83 -14.34 1.52
N ASN A 71 9.67 -14.94 1.24
CA ASN A 71 9.00 -14.84 -0.06
C ASN A 71 8.14 -13.58 -0.22
N TYR A 72 8.07 -12.72 0.80
CA TYR A 72 7.40 -11.43 0.71
C TYR A 72 8.26 -10.44 -0.07
N ASP A 73 7.77 -9.98 -1.23
CA ASP A 73 8.49 -9.03 -2.08
C ASP A 73 7.55 -7.90 -2.55
N ASN A 74 7.72 -6.73 -1.92
CA ASN A 74 7.04 -5.48 -2.24
C ASN A 74 7.99 -4.44 -2.87
N GLU A 75 9.13 -4.85 -3.42
CA GLU A 75 10.16 -3.94 -3.95
C GLU A 75 9.64 -3.12 -5.14
N GLN A 76 9.80 -1.80 -5.05
CA GLN A 76 9.33 -0.82 -6.05
C GLN A 76 10.46 0.04 -6.62
N SER A 77 11.62 0.09 -5.96
CA SER A 77 12.77 0.92 -6.39
C SER A 77 13.40 0.46 -7.70
N ILE A 78 12.99 -0.70 -8.22
CA ILE A 78 13.35 -1.19 -9.55
C ILE A 78 12.65 -0.45 -10.70
N SER A 79 11.63 0.38 -10.42
CA SER A 79 11.00 1.26 -11.40
C SER A 79 11.67 2.64 -11.37
N ASP A 80 12.04 3.13 -12.55
CA ASP A 80 12.60 4.47 -12.71
C ASP A 80 11.57 5.54 -12.33
N TYR A 81 10.31 5.36 -12.76
CA TYR A 81 9.22 6.26 -12.37
C TYR A 81 9.05 6.34 -10.84
N PHE A 82 9.11 5.19 -10.15
CA PHE A 82 9.02 5.19 -8.69
C PHE A 82 10.24 5.84 -8.03
N SER A 83 11.44 5.63 -8.59
CA SER A 83 12.66 6.31 -8.13
C SER A 83 12.57 7.83 -8.24
N ASP A 84 12.09 8.34 -9.38
CA ASP A 84 11.91 9.79 -9.62
C ASP A 84 10.84 10.39 -8.70
N TYR A 85 9.78 9.61 -8.45
CA TYR A 85 8.75 9.94 -7.46
C TYR A 85 9.35 10.13 -6.07
N ILE A 86 10.17 9.18 -5.60
CA ILE A 86 10.83 9.26 -4.29
C ILE A 86 11.77 10.46 -4.22
N ASP A 87 12.54 10.74 -5.28
CA ASP A 87 13.41 11.90 -5.31
C ASP A 87 12.64 13.21 -5.20
N SER A 88 11.53 13.33 -5.92
CA SER A 88 10.64 14.49 -5.88
C SER A 88 10.04 14.69 -4.49
N LEU A 89 9.67 13.58 -3.82
CA LEU A 89 9.15 13.62 -2.45
C LEU A 89 10.21 14.09 -1.46
N ILE A 90 11.45 13.60 -1.58
CA ILE A 90 12.58 14.06 -0.75
C ILE A 90 12.87 15.54 -0.99
N ASP A 91 12.79 16.02 -2.24
CA ASP A 91 12.99 17.43 -2.57
C ASP A 91 11.94 18.33 -1.93
N ILE A 92 10.68 17.90 -1.93
CA ILE A 92 9.59 18.58 -1.21
C ILE A 92 9.91 18.60 0.28
N TYR A 93 10.33 17.46 0.85
CA TYR A 93 10.65 17.39 2.27
C TYR A 93 11.79 18.31 2.70
N GLU A 94 12.88 18.33 1.92
CA GLU A 94 14.03 19.19 2.17
C GLU A 94 13.66 20.67 2.04
N LYS A 95 12.98 21.04 0.95
CA LYS A 95 12.62 22.42 0.65
C LYS A 95 11.72 23.03 1.72
N ASP A 96 10.68 22.29 2.15
CA ASP A 96 9.62 22.87 2.98
C ASP A 96 9.85 22.65 4.48
N TRP A 97 10.61 21.63 4.89
CA TRP A 97 10.82 21.31 6.32
C TRP A 97 12.28 21.13 6.76
N GLY A 98 13.25 21.12 5.84
CA GLY A 98 14.68 21.05 6.11
C GLY A 98 15.13 19.70 6.66
N LEU A 99 15.55 18.81 5.77
CA LEU A 99 16.13 17.49 6.07
C LEU A 99 17.66 17.50 6.12
N LYS A 100 18.36 18.52 5.62
CA LYS A 100 19.82 18.50 5.52
C LYS A 100 20.54 18.33 6.85
N ASN A 101 21.47 17.38 6.90
CA ASN A 101 22.29 17.04 8.07
C ASN A 101 21.46 16.73 9.33
N LYS A 102 20.31 16.09 9.17
CA LYS A 102 19.38 15.76 10.26
C LYS A 102 19.52 14.31 10.71
N THR A 103 18.91 14.00 11.85
CA THR A 103 18.73 12.62 12.31
C THR A 103 17.33 12.14 11.91
N ILE A 104 17.27 11.09 11.10
CA ILE A 104 16.03 10.52 10.56
C ILE A 104 15.83 9.12 11.14
N LEU A 105 14.69 8.88 11.75
CA LEU A 105 14.22 7.55 12.15
C LEU A 105 13.16 7.07 11.15
N GLU A 106 13.36 5.93 10.50
CA GLU A 106 12.31 5.25 9.73
C GLU A 106 11.87 3.97 10.46
N ILE A 107 10.58 3.89 10.77
CA ILE A 107 9.95 2.72 11.39
C ILE A 107 9.21 1.98 10.27
N GLY A 108 9.52 0.69 10.08
CA GLY A 108 9.08 -0.08 8.93
C GLY A 108 9.86 0.27 7.66
N CYS A 109 11.19 0.32 7.75
CA CYS A 109 12.05 0.71 6.62
C CYS A 109 12.17 -0.35 5.51
N GLY A 110 11.56 -1.51 5.67
CA GLY A 110 11.67 -2.66 4.76
C GLY A 110 13.13 -3.03 4.50
N LYS A 111 13.52 -3.01 3.23
CA LYS A 111 14.91 -3.25 2.80
C LYS A 111 15.83 -2.05 2.99
N GLY A 112 15.31 -0.87 3.33
CA GLY A 112 16.10 0.32 3.65
C GLY A 112 16.38 1.28 2.48
N ALA A 113 15.77 1.04 1.30
CA ALA A 113 16.04 1.81 0.08
C ALA A 113 15.69 3.29 0.25
N PHE A 114 14.54 3.59 0.85
CA PHE A 114 14.08 4.97 1.09
C PHE A 114 15.00 5.71 2.06
N LEU A 115 15.24 5.15 3.26
CA LEU A 115 16.13 5.77 4.25
C LEU A 115 17.55 5.99 3.74
N LYS A 116 18.08 5.04 2.96
CA LYS A 116 19.38 5.22 2.30
C LYS A 116 19.34 6.44 1.38
N ARG A 117 18.37 6.50 0.47
CA ARG A 117 18.25 7.56 -0.55
C ARG A 117 18.08 8.94 0.07
N ILE A 118 17.19 9.10 1.05
CA ILE A 118 16.98 10.38 1.75
C ILE A 118 18.24 10.82 2.50
N CYS A 119 18.97 9.90 3.14
CA CYS A 119 20.19 10.23 3.87
C CYS A 119 21.35 10.59 2.93
N GLU A 120 21.52 9.86 1.82
CA GLU A 120 22.53 10.17 0.79
C GLU A 120 22.27 11.55 0.15
N LYS A 121 21.02 11.85 -0.20
CA LYS A 121 20.64 13.12 -0.85
C LYS A 121 20.77 14.34 0.08
N THR A 122 20.58 14.15 1.39
CA THR A 122 20.53 15.26 2.37
C THR A 122 21.75 15.36 3.29
N GLY A 123 22.67 14.39 3.23
CA GLY A 123 23.79 14.29 4.18
C GLY A 123 23.36 13.91 5.61
N SER A 124 22.13 13.43 5.76
CA SER A 124 21.56 13.03 7.06
C SER A 124 22.11 11.72 7.59
N LYS A 125 21.88 11.51 8.88
CA LYS A 125 22.10 10.22 9.56
C LYS A 125 20.76 9.51 9.73
N GLY A 126 20.71 8.24 9.33
CA GLY A 126 19.50 7.43 9.35
C GLY A 126 19.55 6.30 10.38
N PHE A 127 18.41 5.99 10.96
CA PHE A 127 18.16 4.79 11.76
C PHE A 127 16.90 4.11 11.25
N GLY A 128 17.01 2.88 10.75
CA GLY A 128 15.90 2.13 10.19
C GLY A 128 15.60 0.89 11.04
N PHE A 129 14.34 0.68 11.39
CA PHE A 129 13.87 -0.51 12.11
C PHE A 129 12.86 -1.26 11.26
N ASP A 130 13.16 -2.51 10.91
CA ASP A 130 12.24 -3.41 10.22
C ASP A 130 12.67 -4.87 10.38
N SER A 131 11.76 -5.75 10.79
CA SER A 131 12.05 -7.18 10.96
C SER A 131 12.35 -7.91 9.64
N THR A 132 12.03 -7.30 8.49
CA THR A 132 12.27 -7.84 7.15
C THR A 132 13.58 -7.36 6.52
N TYR A 133 14.32 -6.48 7.18
CA TYR A 133 15.64 -6.06 6.71
C TYR A 133 16.62 -7.24 6.70
N ASP A 134 17.23 -7.51 5.54
CA ASP A 134 18.06 -8.69 5.29
C ASP A 134 19.53 -8.37 5.02
N GLY A 135 19.94 -7.11 5.18
CA GLY A 135 21.32 -6.68 4.91
C GLY A 135 21.66 -6.45 3.43
N SER A 136 20.70 -6.58 2.52
CA SER A 136 20.90 -6.35 1.08
C SER A 136 21.33 -4.92 0.74
N ILE A 137 20.80 -3.93 1.48
CA ILE A 137 21.14 -2.52 1.32
C ILE A 137 22.07 -2.08 2.45
N LYS A 138 23.23 -1.53 2.08
CA LYS A 138 24.22 -0.97 3.00
C LYS A 138 24.38 0.52 2.77
N SER A 139 24.63 1.27 3.84
CA SER A 139 24.96 2.69 3.76
C SER A 139 25.97 3.09 4.83
N ASN A 140 26.78 4.11 4.56
CA ASN A 140 27.77 4.64 5.50
C ASN A 140 27.15 5.57 6.56
N ASN A 141 25.99 6.16 6.25
CA ASN A 141 25.30 7.13 7.10
C ASN A 141 23.99 6.60 7.68
N VAL A 142 23.66 5.32 7.46
CA VAL A 142 22.43 4.69 7.97
C VAL A 142 22.76 3.46 8.77
N ILE A 143 22.12 3.33 9.93
CA ILE A 143 22.14 2.11 10.75
C ILE A 143 20.79 1.43 10.59
N PHE A 144 20.80 0.22 10.04
CA PHE A 144 19.61 -0.62 9.93
C PHE A 144 19.60 -1.68 11.04
N LYS A 145 18.41 -1.90 11.60
CA LYS A 145 18.18 -2.86 12.67
C LYS A 145 17.08 -3.84 12.25
N PRO A 146 17.37 -5.15 12.13
CA PRO A 146 16.42 -6.17 11.70
C PRO A 146 15.45 -6.56 12.83
N GLU A 147 14.81 -5.57 13.46
CA GLU A 147 13.94 -5.73 14.61
C GLU A 147 12.81 -4.68 14.59
N TYR A 148 11.75 -4.90 15.35
CA TYR A 148 10.71 -3.89 15.55
C TYR A 148 11.23 -2.73 16.39
N PHE A 149 10.69 -1.54 16.18
CA PHE A 149 10.96 -0.40 17.06
C PHE A 149 10.23 -0.62 18.39
N GLU A 150 10.95 -1.10 19.40
CA GLU A 150 10.42 -1.37 20.74
C GLU A 150 10.73 -0.23 21.72
N LYS A 151 10.21 -0.39 22.96
CA LYS A 151 10.45 0.56 24.05
C LYS A 151 11.94 0.74 24.30
N GLN A 152 12.40 1.99 24.25
CA GLN A 152 13.80 2.34 24.46
C GLN A 152 14.07 2.62 25.95
N SER A 153 15.28 2.30 26.42
CA SER A 153 15.70 2.63 27.80
C SER A 153 15.83 4.13 28.02
N THR A 154 16.14 4.88 26.96
CA THR A 154 16.14 6.34 26.89
C THR A 154 15.37 6.78 25.65
N PRO A 155 14.55 7.84 25.71
CA PRO A 155 13.84 8.35 24.54
C PRO A 155 14.78 8.60 23.35
N PHE A 156 14.37 8.15 22.17
CA PHE A 156 15.15 8.21 20.95
C PHE A 156 15.18 9.64 20.39
N LYS A 157 16.38 10.14 20.09
CA LYS A 157 16.58 11.48 19.53
C LYS A 157 16.55 11.44 18.01
N ALA A 158 15.54 12.06 17.41
CA ALA A 158 15.43 12.25 15.98
C ALA A 158 14.89 13.66 15.68
N ASP A 159 15.24 14.21 14.51
CA ASP A 159 14.59 15.42 13.98
C ASP A 159 13.33 15.04 13.20
N PHE A 160 13.35 13.89 12.52
CA PHE A 160 12.26 13.35 11.72
C PHE A 160 12.00 11.89 12.04
N ILE A 161 10.72 11.54 12.13
CA ILE A 161 10.22 10.16 12.27
C ILE A 161 9.37 9.86 11.05
N ILE A 162 9.67 8.79 10.34
CA ILE A 162 9.03 8.44 9.08
C ILE A 162 8.39 7.06 9.20
N LEU A 163 7.12 6.98 8.79
CA LEU A 163 6.39 5.74 8.59
C LEU A 163 5.80 5.78 7.19
N ARG A 164 6.30 4.94 6.28
CA ARG A 164 5.76 4.85 4.91
C ARG A 164 5.21 3.46 4.68
N HIS A 165 3.93 3.39 4.31
CA HIS A 165 3.26 2.12 4.03
C HIS A 165 3.33 1.11 5.18
N VAL A 166 3.14 1.60 6.42
CA VAL A 166 3.16 0.79 7.63
C VAL A 166 1.79 0.78 8.29
N LEU A 167 1.20 1.96 8.49
CA LEU A 167 0.05 2.13 9.38
C LEU A 167 -1.21 1.40 8.90
N GLU A 168 -1.34 1.19 7.58
CA GLU A 168 -2.41 0.39 6.96
C GLU A 168 -2.36 -1.09 7.36
N HIS A 169 -1.20 -1.57 7.80
CA HIS A 169 -0.93 -2.96 8.20
C HIS A 169 -0.99 -3.16 9.73
N ILE A 170 -1.05 -2.08 10.52
CA ILE A 170 -1.03 -2.14 11.98
C ILE A 170 -2.44 -2.25 12.55
N ASN A 171 -2.81 -3.40 13.11
CA ASN A 171 -4.17 -3.64 13.64
C ASN A 171 -4.67 -2.58 14.64
N GLN A 172 -3.80 -1.94 15.41
CA GLN A 172 -4.15 -0.90 16.39
C GLN A 172 -3.28 0.36 16.15
N PRO A 173 -3.57 1.15 15.09
CA PRO A 173 -2.67 2.21 14.64
C PRO A 173 -2.56 3.35 15.65
N PHE A 174 -3.62 3.63 16.43
CA PHE A 174 -3.57 4.62 17.51
C PHE A 174 -2.59 4.22 18.61
N ASN A 175 -2.70 3.00 19.15
CA ASN A 175 -1.81 2.53 20.22
C ASN A 175 -0.37 2.47 19.74
N PHE A 176 -0.14 2.00 18.51
CA PHE A 176 1.19 1.93 17.91
C PHE A 176 1.86 3.30 17.80
N LEU A 177 1.15 4.30 17.24
CA LEU A 177 1.70 5.66 17.15
C LEU A 177 1.90 6.28 18.53
N LYS A 178 0.98 6.04 19.48
CA LYS A 178 1.13 6.52 20.85
C LYS A 178 2.40 5.95 21.50
N GLU A 179 2.63 4.65 21.38
CA GLU A 179 3.84 4.00 21.89
C GLU A 179 5.11 4.56 21.24
N ILE A 180 5.09 4.84 19.93
CA ILE A 180 6.22 5.50 19.26
C ILE A 180 6.45 6.87 19.88
N LEU A 181 5.43 7.73 19.96
CA LEU A 181 5.57 9.10 20.48
C LEU A 181 6.05 9.15 21.95
N GLU A 182 5.70 8.16 22.76
CA GLU A 182 6.18 7.99 24.14
C GLU A 182 7.67 7.60 24.22
N ASN A 183 8.22 7.01 23.16
CA ASN A 183 9.61 6.58 23.06
C ASN A 183 10.53 7.58 22.34
N ILE A 184 10.02 8.75 21.96
CA ILE A 184 10.77 9.79 21.26
C ILE A 184 11.13 10.94 22.20
N ASP A 185 12.34 11.46 22.07
CA ASP A 185 12.74 12.72 22.70
C ASP A 185 12.03 13.90 22.02
N ASN A 186 11.12 14.52 22.77
CA ASN A 186 10.26 15.59 22.27
C ASN A 186 10.79 16.99 22.55
N SER A 187 11.98 17.12 23.15
CA SER A 187 12.58 18.40 23.55
C SER A 187 12.79 19.37 22.37
N HIS A 188 13.05 18.83 21.19
CA HIS A 188 13.25 19.59 19.94
C HIS A 188 12.07 19.50 18.96
N LYS A 189 10.90 19.02 19.41
CA LYS A 189 9.66 18.94 18.61
C LYS A 189 9.87 18.29 17.23
N PRO A 190 10.22 16.99 17.19
CA PRO A 190 10.44 16.28 15.93
C PRO A 190 9.19 16.32 15.04
N LYS A 191 9.42 16.26 13.74
CA LYS A 191 8.33 16.08 12.78
C LYS A 191 8.09 14.59 12.53
N ILE A 192 6.83 14.18 12.63
CA ILE A 192 6.39 12.86 12.20
C ILE A 192 5.82 12.97 10.79
N ILE A 193 6.27 12.09 9.90
CA ILE A 193 5.83 11.96 8.51
C ILE A 193 5.20 10.57 8.38
N ILE A 194 3.93 10.53 8.00
CA ILE A 194 3.19 9.29 7.78
C ILE A 194 2.68 9.28 6.34
N GLU A 195 3.10 8.31 5.54
CA GLU A 195 2.57 8.06 4.20
C GLU A 195 1.73 6.78 4.20
N VAL A 196 0.48 6.88 3.75
CA VAL A 196 -0.47 5.76 3.64
C VAL A 196 -1.24 5.83 2.32
N PRO A 197 -1.83 4.72 1.85
CA PRO A 197 -2.80 4.74 0.75
C PRO A 197 -3.99 5.64 1.05
N ASP A 198 -4.46 6.39 0.04
CA ASP A 198 -5.62 7.27 0.16
C ASP A 198 -6.92 6.52 -0.18
N PHE A 199 -7.77 6.30 0.83
CA PHE A 199 -9.05 5.65 0.63
C PHE A 199 -10.05 6.48 -0.18
N GLU A 200 -9.93 7.81 -0.19
CA GLU A 200 -10.76 8.68 -1.04
C GLU A 200 -10.45 8.44 -2.52
N TRP A 201 -9.17 8.22 -2.86
CA TRP A 201 -8.75 7.81 -4.19
C TRP A 201 -9.33 6.44 -4.56
N ILE A 202 -9.31 5.48 -3.63
CA ILE A 202 -9.89 4.15 -3.84
C ILE A 202 -11.39 4.24 -4.14
N ILE A 203 -12.13 5.07 -3.38
CA ILE A 203 -13.56 5.32 -3.60
C ILE A 203 -13.80 5.94 -4.97
N LYS A 204 -13.09 7.04 -5.27
CA LYS A 204 -13.23 7.81 -6.51
C LYS A 204 -12.99 6.96 -7.75
N ASN A 205 -11.95 6.12 -7.72
CA ASN A 205 -11.55 5.30 -8.86
C ASN A 205 -12.21 3.92 -8.88
N LYS A 206 -13.06 3.60 -7.89
CA LYS A 206 -13.69 2.27 -7.75
C LYS A 206 -12.62 1.17 -7.68
N ALA A 207 -11.46 1.48 -7.10
CA ALA A 207 -10.25 0.68 -7.16
C ALA A 207 -10.29 -0.49 -6.16
N PHE A 208 -11.21 -1.43 -6.38
CA PHE A 208 -11.37 -2.59 -5.50
C PHE A 208 -10.11 -3.47 -5.42
N TRP A 209 -9.18 -3.33 -6.37
CA TRP A 209 -7.87 -3.99 -6.37
C TRP A 209 -6.90 -3.43 -5.32
N ASP A 210 -7.22 -2.30 -4.69
CA ASP A 210 -6.52 -1.79 -3.51
C ASP A 210 -7.17 -2.19 -2.18
N ILE A 211 -8.17 -3.09 -2.22
CA ILE A 211 -8.80 -3.65 -1.03
C ILE A 211 -8.32 -5.09 -0.86
N TYR A 212 -7.45 -5.33 0.11
CA TYR A 212 -6.88 -6.64 0.39
C TYR A 212 -6.64 -6.90 1.88
N TYR A 213 -6.45 -8.17 2.22
CA TYR A 213 -6.46 -8.65 3.60
C TYR A 213 -5.39 -7.98 4.48
N GLU A 214 -4.18 -7.82 3.94
CA GLU A 214 -3.04 -7.20 4.63
C GLU A 214 -3.28 -5.71 4.98
N HIS A 215 -4.17 -5.03 4.25
CA HIS A 215 -4.63 -3.68 4.60
C HIS A 215 -5.80 -3.79 5.57
N CYS A 216 -5.47 -3.78 6.86
CA CYS A 216 -6.46 -3.85 7.93
C CYS A 216 -7.11 -2.48 8.23
N ASN A 217 -6.50 -1.39 7.77
CA ASN A 217 -6.92 -0.01 7.98
C ASN A 217 -6.92 0.79 6.67
N TYR A 218 -7.92 1.65 6.48
CA TYR A 218 -8.07 2.51 5.30
C TYR A 218 -8.27 3.96 5.74
N PHE A 219 -7.34 4.83 5.34
CA PHE A 219 -7.28 6.21 5.80
C PHE A 219 -7.81 7.18 4.73
N THR A 220 -8.66 8.11 5.16
CA THR A 220 -8.97 9.36 4.45
C THR A 220 -8.28 10.53 5.15
N LYS A 221 -8.27 11.72 4.52
CA LYS A 221 -7.77 12.95 5.14
C LYS A 221 -8.39 13.20 6.51
N HIS A 222 -9.71 13.06 6.59
CA HIS A 222 -10.46 13.25 7.83
C HIS A 222 -10.05 12.24 8.91
N THR A 223 -9.84 10.97 8.57
CA THR A 223 -9.36 9.98 9.56
C THR A 223 -7.94 10.26 10.04
N MET A 224 -7.05 10.76 9.16
CA MET A 224 -5.68 11.15 9.55
C MET A 224 -5.69 12.38 10.45
N GLN A 225 -6.56 13.35 10.18
CA GLN A 225 -6.76 14.51 11.06
C GLN A 225 -7.22 14.08 12.45
N ASN A 226 -8.31 13.29 12.52
CA ASN A 226 -8.83 12.77 13.78
C ASN A 226 -7.77 11.95 14.56
N LEU A 227 -6.99 11.11 13.86
CA LEU A 227 -5.93 10.33 14.47
C LEU A 227 -4.83 11.23 15.05
N ALA A 228 -4.40 12.26 14.31
CA ALA A 228 -3.42 13.23 14.77
C ALA A 228 -3.91 13.99 16.01
N GLU A 229 -5.16 14.47 16.00
CA GLU A 229 -5.77 15.15 17.13
C GLU A 229 -5.86 14.28 18.38
N LEU A 230 -6.29 13.02 18.24
CA LEU A 230 -6.33 12.05 19.33
C LEU A 230 -4.95 11.78 19.95
N LEU A 231 -3.89 11.92 19.15
CA LEU A 231 -2.50 11.75 19.58
C LEU A 231 -1.85 13.06 20.10
N GLY A 232 -2.59 14.17 20.14
CA GLY A 232 -2.03 15.48 20.54
C GLY A 232 -1.02 16.04 19.53
N LEU A 233 -1.14 15.65 18.25
CA LEU A 233 -0.29 16.15 17.18
C LEU A 233 -0.91 17.36 16.52
N LYS A 234 -0.10 18.39 16.28
CA LYS A 234 -0.44 19.51 15.40
C LYS A 234 -0.02 19.20 13.98
N ILE A 235 -1.00 19.18 13.08
CA ILE A 235 -0.79 18.96 11.65
C ILE A 235 -0.07 20.18 11.06
N VAL A 236 1.01 19.91 10.34
CA VAL A 236 1.81 20.89 9.59
C VAL A 236 1.42 20.85 8.12
N ALA A 237 1.23 19.67 7.56
CA ALA A 237 0.79 19.48 6.19
C ALA A 237 0.03 18.16 6.02
N LEU A 238 -0.93 18.15 5.09
CA LEU A 238 -1.66 16.96 4.68
C LEU A 238 -1.96 17.06 3.19
N PHE A 239 -1.30 16.24 2.39
CA PHE A 239 -1.39 16.33 0.93
C PHE A 239 -1.34 14.95 0.27
N ASN A 240 -1.88 14.89 -0.94
CA ASN A 240 -1.85 13.67 -1.74
C ASN A 240 -0.59 13.64 -2.62
N THR A 241 -0.14 12.43 -2.91
CA THR A 241 1.07 12.18 -3.69
C THR A 241 0.87 10.94 -4.57
N PHE A 242 1.84 10.62 -5.43
CA PHE A 242 1.78 9.46 -6.34
C PHE A 242 0.49 9.42 -7.21
N ASN A 243 0.15 10.55 -7.85
CA ASN A 243 -1.10 10.78 -8.59
C ASN A 243 -2.37 10.55 -7.77
N GLY A 244 -2.32 10.91 -6.48
CA GLY A 244 -3.46 10.82 -5.58
C GLY A 244 -3.61 9.49 -4.88
N GLN A 245 -2.85 8.47 -5.26
CA GLN A 245 -2.97 7.13 -4.67
C GLN A 245 -2.52 7.08 -3.21
N TYR A 246 -1.59 7.94 -2.83
CA TYR A 246 -1.05 8.03 -1.48
C TYR A 246 -1.36 9.39 -0.85
N MET A 247 -1.27 9.43 0.47
CA MET A 247 -1.49 10.61 1.29
C MET A 247 -0.36 10.70 2.32
N VAL A 248 0.21 11.89 2.45
CA VAL A 248 1.26 12.22 3.41
C VAL A 248 0.69 13.16 4.46
N LEU A 249 0.77 12.75 5.72
CA LEU A 249 0.59 13.59 6.90
C LEU A 249 1.96 14.00 7.44
N ILE A 250 2.17 15.28 7.68
CA ILE A 250 3.31 15.81 8.44
C ILE A 250 2.76 16.52 9.66
N ALA A 251 3.22 16.15 10.84
CA ALA A 251 2.77 16.73 12.10
C ALA A 251 3.94 16.92 13.08
N THR A 252 3.71 17.73 14.10
CA THR A 252 4.61 17.93 15.25
C THR A 252 3.83 17.72 16.53
N ILE A 253 4.51 17.33 17.60
CA ILE A 253 3.88 17.25 18.92
C ILE A 253 3.48 18.66 19.38
N SER A 254 2.24 18.80 19.84
CA SER A 254 1.71 20.02 20.45
C SER A 254 1.18 19.72 21.84
N TYR A 255 1.69 20.43 22.85
CA TYR A 255 1.20 20.32 24.23
C TYR A 255 0.07 21.33 24.54
N SER A 256 -0.34 22.15 23.57
CA SER A 256 -1.39 23.17 23.69
C SER A 256 -2.54 22.93 22.70
N GLU A 257 -3.74 23.34 23.13
CA GLU A 257 -5.11 22.98 22.70
C GLU A 257 -5.33 22.41 21.29
N ILE A 258 -6.16 21.36 21.28
CA ILE A 258 -6.76 20.69 20.11
C ILE A 258 -7.35 21.75 19.19
N SER A 259 -6.95 21.77 17.92
CA SER A 259 -7.55 22.66 16.94
C SER A 259 -9.01 22.27 16.69
N ASP A 260 -9.93 23.23 16.79
CA ASP A 260 -11.37 23.07 16.51
C ASP A 260 -11.71 22.89 15.01
N VAL A 261 -10.75 22.46 14.16
CA VAL A 261 -11.01 22.28 12.72
C VAL A 261 -11.76 20.98 12.50
N LYS A 262 -13.03 20.97 12.88
CA LYS A 262 -13.98 19.92 12.51
C LYS A 262 -14.35 20.10 11.04
N GLU A 263 -13.52 19.57 10.16
CA GLU A 263 -14.02 19.24 8.82
C GLU A 263 -15.12 18.19 8.94
N ASN A 264 -16.15 18.32 8.11
CA ASN A 264 -17.17 17.27 8.04
C ASN A 264 -16.54 15.97 7.54
N PRO A 265 -17.00 14.80 8.00
CA PRO A 265 -16.54 13.53 7.48
C PRO A 265 -16.64 13.49 5.96
N SER A 266 -15.51 13.21 5.29
CA SER A 266 -15.48 13.08 3.82
C SER A 266 -16.20 11.83 3.32
N ILE A 267 -16.52 10.89 4.23
CA ILE A 267 -17.23 9.65 3.95
C ILE A 267 -18.49 9.52 4.80
N SER A 268 -19.54 8.95 4.21
CA SER A 268 -20.84 8.68 4.83
C SER A 268 -21.33 7.28 4.46
N ASN A 269 -22.29 6.75 5.22
CA ASN A 269 -22.89 5.44 4.93
C ASN A 269 -23.46 5.38 3.51
N ASP A 270 -24.08 6.47 3.03
CA ASP A 270 -24.63 6.54 1.67
C ASP A 270 -23.55 6.51 0.60
N LEU A 271 -22.44 7.23 0.81
CA LEU A 271 -21.29 7.20 -0.11
C LEU A 271 -20.69 5.79 -0.17
N LEU A 272 -20.51 5.14 0.98
CA LEU A 272 -19.95 3.79 1.09
C LEU A 272 -20.88 2.73 0.47
N ASN A 273 -22.19 2.88 0.63
CA ASN A 273 -23.19 2.05 -0.06
C ASN A 273 -23.10 2.22 -1.58
N LYS A 274 -23.03 3.46 -2.07
CA LYS A 274 -22.86 3.74 -3.51
C LYS A 274 -21.54 3.15 -4.02
N PHE A 275 -20.46 3.30 -3.27
CA PHE A 275 -19.15 2.73 -3.59
C PHE A 275 -19.22 1.21 -3.75
N SER A 276 -19.85 0.49 -2.81
CA SER A 276 -20.02 -0.96 -2.89
C SER A 276 -20.78 -1.39 -4.15
N LYS A 277 -21.87 -0.70 -4.50
CA LYS A 277 -22.62 -0.93 -5.75
C LYS A 277 -21.78 -0.61 -7.00
N ASN A 278 -21.01 0.48 -6.95
CA ASN A 278 -20.14 0.90 -8.05
C ASN A 278 -19.01 -0.10 -8.31
N ILE A 279 -18.46 -0.75 -7.28
CA ILE A 279 -17.50 -1.85 -7.44
C ILE A 279 -18.14 -2.99 -8.22
N LEU A 280 -19.37 -3.40 -7.85
CA LEU A 280 -20.07 -4.49 -8.54
C LEU A 280 -20.30 -4.16 -10.01
N SER A 281 -20.80 -2.95 -10.32
CA SER A 281 -20.96 -2.47 -11.70
C SER A 281 -19.63 -2.50 -12.46
N LYS A 282 -18.57 -1.93 -11.88
CA LYS A 282 -17.25 -1.85 -12.51
C LYS A 282 -16.67 -3.23 -12.80
N LYS A 283 -16.83 -4.20 -11.89
CA LYS A 283 -16.44 -5.60 -12.11
C LYS A 283 -17.22 -6.23 -13.26
N GLN A 284 -18.53 -6.02 -13.31
CA GLN A 284 -19.37 -6.53 -14.41
C GLN A 284 -18.99 -5.93 -15.75
N GLU A 285 -18.74 -4.63 -15.82
CA GLU A 285 -18.27 -3.93 -17.03
C GLU A 285 -16.96 -4.53 -17.55
N ILE A 286 -15.98 -4.76 -16.67
CA ILE A 286 -14.70 -5.39 -17.00
C ILE A 286 -14.91 -6.82 -17.53
N VAL A 287 -15.71 -7.62 -16.84
CA VAL A 287 -16.02 -9.01 -17.24
C VAL A 287 -16.69 -9.06 -18.61
N VAL A 288 -17.66 -8.17 -18.86
CA VAL A 288 -18.34 -8.08 -20.16
C VAL A 288 -17.35 -7.67 -21.25
N SER A 289 -16.54 -6.65 -21.01
CA SER A 289 -15.53 -6.18 -21.97
C SER A 289 -14.54 -7.29 -22.35
N ILE A 290 -14.03 -8.05 -21.37
CA ILE A 290 -13.10 -9.15 -21.65
C ILE A 290 -13.81 -10.31 -22.36
N ASN A 291 -15.06 -10.60 -22.02
CA ASN A 291 -15.83 -11.66 -22.68
C ASN A 291 -16.21 -11.32 -24.14
N GLN A 292 -16.36 -10.04 -24.49
CA GLN A 292 -16.66 -9.57 -25.84
C GLN A 292 -15.47 -9.71 -26.83
N SER A 293 -14.23 -9.81 -26.34
CA SER A 293 -13.08 -10.12 -27.20
C SER A 293 -13.22 -11.49 -27.87
N SER A 294 -12.57 -11.68 -29.02
CA SER A 294 -12.61 -12.94 -29.77
C SER A 294 -12.12 -14.12 -28.91
N GLN A 295 -12.51 -15.35 -29.28
CA GLN A 295 -12.11 -16.54 -28.51
C GLN A 295 -10.60 -16.82 -28.58
N GLU A 296 -9.93 -16.32 -29.63
CA GLU A 296 -8.49 -16.50 -29.85
C GLU A 296 -7.66 -15.36 -29.23
N GLU A 297 -8.30 -14.32 -28.73
CA GLU A 297 -7.65 -13.20 -28.07
C GLU A 297 -7.46 -13.43 -26.58
N TYR A 298 -6.21 -13.28 -26.16
CA TYR A 298 -5.82 -13.38 -24.77
C TYR A 298 -5.26 -12.08 -24.23
N PHE A 299 -5.32 -12.00 -22.91
CA PHE A 299 -4.90 -10.89 -22.09
C PHE A 299 -3.70 -11.30 -21.25
N VAL A 300 -2.87 -10.32 -20.92
CA VAL A 300 -1.93 -10.40 -19.80
C VAL A 300 -2.20 -9.26 -18.85
N ILE A 301 -1.97 -9.51 -17.56
CA ILE A 301 -2.00 -8.47 -16.54
C ILE A 301 -0.57 -8.01 -16.31
N TRP A 302 -0.32 -6.72 -16.42
CA TRP A 302 0.99 -6.11 -16.14
C TRP A 302 1.02 -5.55 -14.72
N GLY A 303 1.89 -6.12 -13.90
CA GLY A 303 2.01 -5.90 -12.46
C GLY A 303 1.59 -7.16 -11.69
N GLY A 304 2.57 -7.93 -11.21
CA GLY A 304 2.42 -9.12 -10.36
C GLY A 304 2.55 -8.83 -8.86
N ALA A 305 2.28 -7.60 -8.46
CA ALA A 305 2.15 -7.16 -7.08
C ALA A 305 0.67 -6.91 -6.71
N SER A 306 0.41 -6.47 -5.48
CA SER A 306 -0.92 -6.25 -4.87
C SER A 306 -2.07 -6.06 -5.86
N LYS A 307 -2.09 -4.95 -6.60
CA LYS A 307 -3.21 -4.56 -7.47
C LYS A 307 -3.55 -5.63 -8.51
N GLY A 308 -2.56 -6.16 -9.23
CA GLY A 308 -2.79 -7.15 -10.27
C GLY A 308 -3.24 -8.50 -9.73
N ILE A 309 -2.72 -8.90 -8.56
CA ILE A 309 -3.13 -10.13 -7.88
C ILE A 309 -4.58 -10.05 -7.43
N ILE A 310 -4.96 -8.97 -6.74
CA ILE A 310 -6.33 -8.78 -6.25
C ILE A 310 -7.31 -8.63 -7.41
N PHE A 311 -6.94 -7.87 -8.44
CA PHE A 311 -7.74 -7.78 -9.66
C PHE A 311 -8.03 -9.16 -10.23
N LEU A 312 -6.98 -9.95 -10.49
CA LEU A 312 -7.07 -11.29 -11.05
C LEU A 312 -7.95 -12.25 -10.23
N ILE A 313 -7.83 -12.21 -8.89
CA ILE A 313 -8.61 -13.06 -7.99
C ILE A 313 -10.11 -12.74 -8.05
N THR A 314 -10.46 -11.47 -8.21
CA THR A 314 -11.86 -11.05 -8.24
C THR A 314 -12.58 -11.29 -9.57
N LEU A 315 -11.85 -11.62 -10.64
CA LEU A 315 -12.45 -12.02 -11.91
C LEU A 315 -13.08 -13.41 -11.79
N ASP A 316 -14.12 -13.69 -12.58
CA ASP A 316 -14.68 -15.04 -12.67
C ASP A 316 -13.75 -16.01 -13.43
N ASP A 317 -13.98 -17.31 -13.28
CA ASP A 317 -13.12 -18.34 -13.87
C ASP A 317 -13.09 -18.30 -15.40
N LYS A 318 -14.16 -17.86 -16.05
CA LYS A 318 -14.22 -17.76 -17.51
C LYS A 318 -13.27 -16.66 -18.00
N VAL A 319 -13.28 -15.50 -17.33
CA VAL A 319 -12.37 -14.39 -17.62
C VAL A 319 -10.93 -14.77 -17.26
N ARG A 320 -10.70 -15.41 -16.11
CA ARG A 320 -9.36 -15.87 -15.72
C ARG A 320 -8.72 -16.81 -16.74
N LYS A 321 -9.51 -17.62 -17.47
CA LYS A 321 -9.00 -18.48 -18.57
C LYS A 321 -8.49 -17.67 -19.77
N LYS A 322 -9.01 -16.47 -20.00
CA LYS A 322 -8.48 -15.53 -21.02
C LYS A 322 -7.22 -14.79 -20.59
N ILE A 323 -6.87 -14.81 -19.30
CA ILE A 323 -5.59 -14.29 -18.81
C ILE A 323 -4.51 -15.37 -18.94
N LYS A 324 -3.54 -15.19 -19.84
CA LYS A 324 -2.48 -16.19 -20.10
C LYS A 324 -1.48 -16.29 -18.95
N PHE A 325 -0.96 -15.15 -18.52
CA PHE A 325 0.00 -15.03 -17.43
C PHE A 325 0.02 -13.58 -16.92
N VAL A 326 0.72 -13.38 -15.81
CA VAL A 326 1.01 -12.05 -15.26
C VAL A 326 2.41 -11.64 -15.66
N VAL A 327 2.62 -10.37 -15.97
CA VAL A 327 3.91 -9.80 -16.36
C VAL A 327 4.43 -8.94 -15.23
N ASP A 328 5.68 -9.12 -14.84
CA ASP A 328 6.33 -8.28 -13.82
C ASP A 328 7.82 -8.08 -14.15
N ILE A 329 8.31 -6.86 -13.92
CA ILE A 329 9.71 -6.50 -14.15
C ILE A 329 10.63 -7.03 -13.03
N ASN A 330 10.09 -7.32 -11.85
CA ASN A 330 10.83 -7.87 -10.72
C ASN A 330 11.25 -9.32 -11.03
N LYS A 331 12.55 -9.52 -11.20
CA LYS A 331 13.17 -10.82 -11.49
C LYS A 331 12.92 -11.85 -10.40
N ASN A 332 12.78 -11.45 -9.13
CA ASN A 332 12.52 -12.36 -8.01
C ASN A 332 11.13 -12.99 -8.06
N LYS A 333 10.19 -12.36 -8.78
CA LYS A 333 8.82 -12.85 -8.98
C LYS A 333 8.69 -13.71 -10.24
N GLN A 334 9.56 -13.55 -11.21
CA GLN A 334 9.49 -14.25 -12.50
C GLN A 334 9.70 -15.76 -12.33
N GLY A 335 8.93 -16.55 -13.08
CA GLY A 335 8.92 -18.02 -13.00
C GLY A 335 8.03 -18.58 -11.89
N LYS A 336 7.67 -17.78 -10.88
CA LYS A 336 6.79 -18.14 -9.77
C LYS A 336 5.31 -17.96 -10.10
N TYR A 337 4.45 -18.26 -9.14
CA TYR A 337 3.00 -18.30 -9.29
C TYR A 337 2.28 -17.30 -8.37
N THR A 338 1.18 -16.73 -8.87
CA THR A 338 0.33 -15.79 -8.15
C THR A 338 -0.57 -16.49 -7.14
N ALA A 339 -0.75 -15.87 -5.97
CA ALA A 339 -1.66 -16.36 -4.92
C ALA A 339 -3.05 -16.68 -5.48
N ILE A 340 -3.65 -17.77 -4.99
CA ILE A 340 -5.00 -18.29 -5.28
C ILE A 340 -5.21 -18.77 -6.72
N THR A 341 -4.86 -17.97 -7.72
CA THR A 341 -5.16 -18.28 -9.13
C THR A 341 -4.07 -19.10 -9.81
N GLY A 342 -2.87 -19.16 -9.21
CA GLY A 342 -1.76 -19.93 -9.75
C GLY A 342 -1.34 -19.51 -11.16
N LYS A 343 -1.56 -18.25 -11.55
CA LYS A 343 -1.04 -17.75 -12.82
C LYS A 343 0.46 -17.58 -12.70
N GLN A 344 1.20 -18.01 -13.72
CA GLN A 344 2.64 -17.82 -13.74
C GLN A 344 2.95 -16.33 -13.93
N ILE A 345 3.95 -15.84 -13.22
CA ILE A 345 4.53 -14.51 -13.40
C ILE A 345 5.71 -14.65 -14.37
N LYS A 346 5.73 -13.84 -15.43
CA LYS A 346 6.72 -13.92 -16.51
C LYS A 346 7.40 -12.57 -16.75
N PRO A 347 8.63 -12.56 -17.30
CA PRO A 347 9.26 -11.32 -17.74
C PRO A 347 8.49 -10.67 -18.91
N PRO A 348 8.65 -9.35 -19.14
CA PRO A 348 8.04 -8.65 -20.28
C PRO A 348 8.32 -9.32 -21.63
N ASP A 349 9.53 -9.84 -21.85
CA ASP A 349 9.92 -10.52 -23.08
C ASP A 349 9.11 -11.80 -23.38
N ALA A 350 8.45 -12.40 -22.38
CA ALA A 350 7.59 -13.54 -22.62
C ALA A 350 6.41 -13.22 -23.57
N ILE A 351 5.99 -11.96 -23.64
CA ILE A 351 4.94 -11.49 -24.55
C ILE A 351 5.36 -11.70 -26.01
N LYS A 352 6.65 -11.51 -26.35
CA LYS A 352 7.19 -11.70 -27.71
C LYS A 352 6.91 -13.11 -28.26
N LYS A 353 6.94 -14.12 -27.37
CA LYS A 353 6.78 -15.53 -27.74
C LYS A 353 5.32 -15.97 -27.81
N GLU A 354 4.37 -15.11 -27.43
CA GLU A 354 2.95 -15.45 -27.31
C GLU A 354 2.11 -14.60 -28.26
N ASN A 355 1.89 -15.11 -29.48
CA ASN A 355 1.16 -14.41 -30.56
C ASN A 355 -0.33 -14.21 -30.29
N SER A 356 -0.90 -15.04 -29.40
CA SER A 356 -2.31 -14.94 -29.01
C SER A 356 -2.57 -13.80 -28.03
N VAL A 357 -1.53 -13.20 -27.43
CA VAL A 357 -1.67 -12.05 -26.53
C VAL A 357 -1.80 -10.78 -27.37
N LYS A 358 -3.01 -10.20 -27.35
CA LYS A 358 -3.33 -8.94 -28.03
C LYS A 358 -3.65 -7.81 -27.06
N ASN A 359 -3.99 -8.15 -25.83
CA ASN A 359 -4.50 -7.21 -24.84
C ASN A 359 -3.56 -7.15 -23.62
N ILE A 360 -3.17 -5.94 -23.22
CA ILE A 360 -2.38 -5.68 -22.01
C ILE A 360 -3.24 -4.91 -21.02
N ILE A 361 -3.42 -5.46 -19.82
CA ILE A 361 -4.10 -4.78 -18.71
C ILE A 361 -3.03 -4.15 -17.81
N ILE A 362 -2.93 -2.83 -17.81
CA ILE A 362 -2.01 -2.06 -16.96
C ILE A 362 -2.72 -1.77 -15.63
N MET A 363 -2.17 -2.32 -14.54
CA MET A 363 -2.79 -2.26 -13.21
C MET A 363 -2.48 -1.01 -12.40
N ASN A 364 -1.50 -0.22 -12.84
CA ASN A 364 -1.22 1.08 -12.24
C ASN A 364 -0.85 2.07 -13.35
N PRO A 365 -1.72 3.06 -13.64
CA PRO A 365 -1.49 4.01 -14.73
C PRO A 365 -0.25 4.88 -14.52
N ASN A 366 0.27 4.99 -13.29
CA ASN A 366 1.51 5.70 -13.01
C ASN A 366 2.70 5.13 -13.79
N TYR A 367 2.70 3.82 -14.07
CA TYR A 367 3.76 3.14 -14.80
C TYR A 367 3.47 3.04 -16.31
N GLU A 368 2.42 3.67 -16.83
CA GLU A 368 2.03 3.55 -18.25
C GLU A 368 3.18 3.92 -19.19
N GLY A 369 3.90 5.02 -18.91
CA GLY A 369 5.02 5.48 -19.73
C GLY A 369 6.11 4.43 -19.89
N GLU A 370 6.65 3.91 -18.78
CA GLU A 370 7.71 2.88 -18.81
C GLU A 370 7.22 1.57 -19.46
N ILE A 371 5.97 1.17 -19.23
CA ILE A 371 5.39 -0.04 -19.81
C ILE A 371 5.28 0.09 -21.33
N LEU A 372 4.80 1.22 -21.82
CA LEU A 372 4.67 1.47 -23.26
C LEU A 372 6.03 1.49 -23.96
N GLU A 373 7.07 2.05 -23.34
CA GLU A 373 8.42 2.00 -23.88
C GLU A 373 8.95 0.56 -24.00
N ILE A 374 8.72 -0.29 -22.98
CA ILE A 374 9.08 -1.70 -23.06
C ILE A 374 8.29 -2.40 -24.18
N LEU A 375 6.99 -2.13 -24.30
CA LEU A 375 6.14 -2.73 -25.35
C LEU A 375 6.53 -2.30 -26.77
N LYS A 376 7.02 -1.06 -26.99
CA LYS A 376 7.54 -0.62 -28.30
C LYS A 376 8.69 -1.52 -28.79
N SER A 377 9.54 -2.01 -27.89
CA SER A 377 10.63 -2.93 -28.23
C SER A 377 10.16 -4.31 -28.73
N ILE A 378 8.88 -4.63 -28.59
CA ILE A 378 8.27 -5.91 -28.97
C ILE A 378 7.83 -5.92 -30.46
N ASN A 379 7.87 -4.78 -31.16
CA ASN A 379 7.51 -4.61 -32.57
C ASN A 379 6.18 -5.30 -32.95
N ARG A 380 5.17 -5.13 -32.11
CA ARG A 380 3.81 -5.67 -32.28
C ARG A 380 2.80 -4.70 -31.68
N GLU A 381 1.65 -4.55 -32.32
CA GLU A 381 0.56 -3.73 -31.80
C GLU A 381 -0.22 -4.45 -30.70
N PHE A 382 -0.57 -3.70 -29.66
CA PHE A 382 -1.31 -4.17 -28.49
C PHE A 382 -2.47 -3.23 -28.19
N ILE A 383 -3.59 -3.81 -27.74
CA ILE A 383 -4.70 -3.07 -27.16
C ILE A 383 -4.40 -2.89 -25.67
N ILE A 384 -4.32 -1.63 -25.24
CA ILE A 384 -3.98 -1.27 -23.85
C ILE A 384 -5.25 -0.96 -23.07
N HIS A 385 -5.43 -1.68 -21.97
CA HIS A 385 -6.53 -1.49 -21.03
C HIS A 385 -5.97 -0.93 -19.73
N LYS A 386 -6.48 0.23 -19.31
CA LYS A 386 -6.05 0.89 -18.08
C LYS A 386 -7.13 0.72 -17.03
N ILE A 387 -6.74 0.21 -15.88
CA ILE A 387 -7.65 -0.10 -14.78
C ILE A 387 -7.39 0.82 -13.61
#